data_AF-A0A971W8F8-F1
#
_entry.id   AF-A0A971W8F8-F1
#
_cell.length_a   1.000
_cell.length_b   1.000
_cell.length_c   1.000
_cell.angle_alpha   90.00
_cell.angle_beta   90.00
_cell.angle_gamma   90.00
#
_symmetry.space_group_name_H-M   'P 1'
#
loop_
_entity.id
_entity.type
_entity.pdbx_description
1 polymer ?
#
loop_
_entity_poly.entity_id
_entity_poly.type
_entity_poly.pdbx_seq_one_letter_code
_entity_poly.pdbx_strand_id
1 'polypeptide(L)'
;MEFYVSSKRNVNKGYWMSFENHPRLEETKRKIYSRCVPCLEKLYLQLQQAPAELALEEPLSCWKVVTVMESEEECLELLEAYQDEKLPISKSLRGRIGTRDREIPGIAMIFHIHDEEQRDELFADLKKLAEGLNAKANIFIERGCGDLYGALCGDWRKWQEKTPIKNTSIIPFIKEKVAKLLRGEY
;
A
#
# COMPACT_ATOMS: atom_id res chain seq x y z
N MET A 1 10.72 -20.02 5.99
CA MET A 1 9.47 -19.23 5.96
C MET A 1 9.44 -18.63 4.58
N GLU A 2 8.51 -19.03 3.72
CA GLU A 2 8.53 -18.62 2.30
C GLU A 2 7.43 -17.57 2.06
N PHE A 3 7.59 -16.69 1.08
CA PHE A 3 6.51 -15.85 0.61
C PHE A 3 5.48 -16.71 -0.12
N TYR A 4 4.23 -16.64 0.35
CA TYR A 4 3.10 -17.25 -0.33
C TYR A 4 2.43 -16.22 -1.23
N VAL A 5 2.38 -16.49 -2.54
CA VAL A 5 1.71 -15.62 -3.52
C VAL A 5 0.34 -16.19 -3.89
N SER A 6 -0.70 -15.35 -3.84
CA SER A 6 -2.06 -15.74 -4.19
C SER A 6 -2.26 -15.81 -5.70
N SER A 7 -3.36 -16.45 -6.12
CA SER A 7 -3.80 -16.37 -7.51
C SER A 7 -4.11 -14.93 -7.95
N LYS A 8 -4.00 -14.71 -9.26
CA LYS A 8 -4.29 -13.43 -9.92
C LYS A 8 -5.77 -13.11 -9.85
N ARG A 9 -6.10 -11.94 -9.30
CA ARG A 9 -7.47 -11.41 -9.26
C ARG A 9 -7.60 -10.21 -10.19
N ASN A 10 -8.48 -10.32 -11.19
CA ASN A 10 -8.81 -9.20 -12.07
C ASN A 10 -9.66 -8.18 -11.30
N VAL A 11 -9.31 -6.90 -11.40
CA VAL A 11 -10.02 -5.78 -10.76
C VAL A 11 -10.03 -4.61 -11.73
N ASN A 12 -11.23 -4.20 -12.16
CA ASN A 12 -11.41 -3.18 -13.20
C ASN A 12 -10.59 -3.52 -14.46
N LYS A 13 -9.75 -2.60 -14.93
CA LYS A 13 -8.85 -2.78 -16.09
C LYS A 13 -7.55 -3.51 -15.75
N GLY A 14 -7.31 -3.82 -14.48
CA GLY A 14 -6.05 -4.34 -13.96
C GLY A 14 -6.17 -5.71 -13.31
N TYR A 15 -5.13 -6.07 -12.57
CA TYR A 15 -5.10 -7.28 -11.75
C TYR A 15 -4.19 -7.09 -10.53
N TRP A 16 -4.44 -7.90 -9.49
CA TRP A 16 -3.59 -7.94 -8.30
C TRP A 16 -3.43 -9.39 -7.80
N MET A 17 -2.23 -9.69 -7.33
CA MET A 17 -1.85 -10.88 -6.57
C MET A 17 -1.39 -10.41 -5.19
N SER A 18 -1.80 -11.06 -4.11
CA SER A 18 -1.32 -10.74 -2.76
C SER A 18 -0.18 -11.68 -2.39
N PHE A 19 0.78 -11.20 -1.60
CA PHE A 19 1.83 -12.05 -1.05
C PHE A 19 2.00 -11.81 0.46
N GLU A 20 2.46 -12.82 1.18
CA GLU A 20 2.75 -12.75 2.63
C GLU A 20 3.75 -13.84 3.05
N ASN A 21 4.66 -13.54 3.97
CA ASN A 21 5.57 -14.53 4.53
C ASN A 21 5.00 -15.29 5.75
N HIS A 22 3.73 -15.10 6.10
CA HIS A 22 3.03 -15.87 7.12
C HIS A 22 2.09 -16.88 6.46
N PRO A 23 2.09 -18.15 6.87
CA PRO A 23 1.16 -19.12 6.33
C PRO A 23 -0.29 -18.66 6.58
N ARG A 24 -1.14 -18.72 5.55
CA ARG A 24 -2.61 -18.45 5.59
C ARG A 24 -3.10 -16.99 5.56
N LEU A 25 -2.25 -16.00 5.27
CA LEU A 25 -2.65 -14.59 5.18
C LEU A 25 -3.28 -14.02 6.48
N GLU A 26 -2.97 -14.62 7.63
CA GLU A 26 -3.58 -14.28 8.92
C GLU A 26 -3.22 -12.84 9.32
N GLU A 27 -2.00 -12.39 9.05
CA GLU A 27 -1.56 -11.03 9.35
C GLU A 27 -2.25 -10.03 8.44
N THR A 28 -2.42 -10.35 7.15
CA THR A 28 -3.17 -9.48 6.25
C THR A 28 -4.60 -9.26 6.74
N LYS A 29 -5.33 -10.35 7.06
CA LYS A 29 -6.70 -10.26 7.56
C LYS A 29 -6.74 -9.47 8.87
N ARG A 30 -5.88 -9.80 9.82
CA ARG A 30 -5.79 -9.10 11.12
C ARG A 30 -5.62 -7.61 10.95
N LYS A 31 -4.65 -7.16 10.13
CA LYS A 31 -4.37 -5.74 9.91
C LYS A 31 -5.49 -5.01 9.17
N ILE A 32 -6.23 -5.69 8.29
CA ILE A 32 -7.41 -5.09 7.64
C ILE A 32 -8.44 -4.70 8.71
N TYR A 33 -8.82 -5.64 9.58
CA TYR A 33 -9.86 -5.39 10.58
C TYR A 33 -9.39 -4.54 11.77
N SER A 34 -8.11 -4.64 12.17
CA SER A 34 -7.61 -3.89 13.33
C SER A 34 -7.07 -2.50 13.00
N ARG A 35 -6.77 -2.20 11.73
CA ARG A 35 -6.22 -0.89 11.32
C ARG A 35 -6.97 -0.27 10.14
N CYS A 36 -7.12 -0.99 9.02
CA CYS A 36 -7.67 -0.39 7.81
C CYS A 36 -9.15 -0.01 7.95
N VAL A 37 -9.98 -0.92 8.47
CA VAL A 37 -11.42 -0.66 8.67
C VAL A 37 -11.64 0.50 9.65
N PRO A 38 -11.05 0.51 10.87
CA PRO A 38 -11.19 1.65 11.78
C PRO A 38 -10.71 2.99 11.20
N CYS A 39 -9.61 2.98 10.44
CA CYS A 39 -9.11 4.19 9.77
C CYS A 39 -10.10 4.73 8.73
N LEU A 40 -10.74 3.84 7.96
CA LEU A 40 -11.78 4.22 7.00
C LEU A 40 -13.06 4.72 7.68
N GLU A 41 -13.46 4.11 8.79
CA GLU A 41 -14.61 4.56 9.60
C GLU A 41 -14.35 5.96 10.17
N LYS A 42 -13.17 6.21 10.74
CA LYS A 42 -12.76 7.54 11.22
C LYS A 42 -12.79 8.58 10.10
N LEU A 43 -12.27 8.25 8.92
CA LEU A 43 -12.32 9.15 7.76
C LEU A 43 -13.76 9.44 7.35
N TYR A 44 -14.60 8.42 7.25
CA TYR A 44 -16.01 8.57 6.86
C TYR A 44 -16.76 9.50 7.81
N LEU A 45 -16.61 9.29 9.12
CA LEU A 45 -17.23 10.13 10.15
C LEU A 45 -16.77 11.58 10.08
N GLN A 46 -15.46 11.83 9.87
CA GLN A 46 -14.96 13.19 9.69
C GLN A 46 -15.59 13.86 8.46
N LEU A 47 -15.65 13.16 7.32
CA LEU A 47 -16.20 13.71 6.06
C LEU A 47 -17.71 14.01 6.12
N GLN A 48 -18.46 13.42 7.06
CA GLN A 48 -19.87 13.77 7.28
C GLN A 48 -20.06 15.21 7.77
N GLN A 49 -19.05 15.77 8.44
CA GLN A 49 -19.12 17.11 9.03
C GLN A 49 -18.61 18.22 8.10
N ALA A 50 -18.23 17.89 6.86
CA ALA A 50 -17.61 18.80 5.90
C ALA A 50 -16.47 19.65 6.52
N PRO A 51 -15.44 18.99 7.09
CA PRO A 51 -14.47 19.68 7.94
C PRO A 51 -13.49 20.49 7.10
N ALA A 52 -12.84 21.48 7.73
CA ALA A 52 -11.73 22.22 7.12
C ALA A 52 -10.39 21.47 7.26
N GLU A 53 -10.26 20.60 8.26
CA GLU A 53 -9.07 19.80 8.56
C GLU A 53 -9.44 18.33 8.84
N LEU A 54 -8.49 17.42 8.64
CA LEU A 54 -8.61 16.01 9.03
C LEU A 54 -7.59 15.67 10.11
N ALA A 55 -8.03 14.88 11.09
CA ALA A 55 -7.17 14.14 12.00
C ALA A 55 -6.61 12.90 11.29
N LEU A 56 -5.28 12.82 11.16
CA LEU A 56 -4.53 11.81 10.41
C LEU A 56 -3.70 10.86 11.30
N GLU A 57 -4.22 10.45 12.45
CA GLU A 57 -3.52 9.55 13.39
C GLU A 57 -3.00 8.25 12.72
N GLU A 58 -3.90 7.41 12.17
CA GLU A 58 -3.50 6.15 11.53
C GLU A 58 -2.77 6.30 10.20
N PRO A 59 -3.18 7.20 9.28
CA PRO A 59 -2.50 7.39 8.01
C PRO A 59 -1.02 7.79 8.15
N LEU A 60 -0.66 8.49 9.23
CA LEU A 60 0.71 8.91 9.52
C LEU A 60 1.65 7.77 9.94
N SER A 61 1.13 6.57 10.19
CA SER A 61 1.94 5.36 10.46
C SER A 61 1.67 4.25 9.46
N CYS A 62 1.03 4.55 8.31
CA CYS A 62 0.71 3.58 7.27
C CYS A 62 1.54 3.88 6.02
N TRP A 63 2.37 2.92 5.61
CA TRP A 63 3.37 3.09 4.55
C TRP A 63 3.22 2.04 3.45
N LYS A 64 3.64 2.44 2.26
CA LYS A 64 3.90 1.56 1.11
C LYS A 64 5.36 1.73 0.71
N VAL A 65 6.06 0.62 0.55
CA VAL A 65 7.30 0.58 -0.24
C VAL A 65 6.91 0.01 -1.59
N VAL A 66 7.06 0.82 -2.64
CA VAL A 66 6.59 0.52 -3.99
C VAL A 66 7.81 0.35 -4.89
N THR A 67 7.81 -0.75 -5.65
CA THR A 67 8.77 -1.02 -6.72
C THR A 67 7.98 -1.19 -8.01
N VAL A 68 8.31 -0.42 -9.04
CA VAL A 68 7.73 -0.56 -10.38
C VAL A 68 8.78 -1.15 -11.32
N MET A 69 8.46 -2.29 -11.92
CA MET A 69 9.34 -3.07 -12.79
C MET A 69 8.66 -3.32 -14.14
N GLU A 70 9.38 -3.86 -15.13
CA GLU A 70 8.84 -4.00 -16.49
C GLU A 70 7.83 -5.15 -16.58
N SER A 71 7.99 -6.18 -15.74
CA SER A 71 7.18 -7.40 -15.79
C SER A 71 6.79 -7.95 -14.41
N GLU A 72 5.84 -8.89 -14.41
CA GLU A 72 5.46 -9.66 -13.21
C GLU A 72 6.59 -10.60 -12.77
N GLU A 73 7.32 -11.17 -13.73
CA GLU A 73 8.47 -12.05 -13.49
C GLU A 73 9.57 -11.32 -12.72
N GLU A 74 9.94 -10.12 -13.14
CA GLU A 74 10.91 -9.28 -12.43
C GLU A 74 10.50 -8.97 -10.98
N CYS A 75 9.20 -8.73 -10.76
CA CYS A 75 8.68 -8.52 -9.39
C CYS A 75 8.80 -9.78 -8.53
N LEU A 76 8.59 -10.96 -9.13
CA LEU A 76 8.72 -12.25 -8.43
C LEU A 76 10.19 -12.59 -8.15
N GLU A 77 11.08 -12.37 -9.11
CA GLU A 77 12.53 -12.54 -8.95
C GLU A 77 13.08 -11.64 -7.84
N LEU A 78 12.65 -10.37 -7.77
CA LEU A 78 13.04 -9.48 -6.69
C LEU A 78 12.51 -9.93 -5.32
N LEU A 79 11.28 -10.46 -5.28
CA LEU A 79 10.69 -11.01 -4.05
C LEU A 79 11.44 -12.25 -3.57
N GLU A 80 11.84 -13.12 -4.49
CA GLU A 80 12.65 -14.32 -4.23
C GLU A 80 14.07 -13.95 -3.78
N ALA A 81 14.73 -13.01 -4.46
CA ALA A 81 16.05 -12.53 -4.07
C ALA A 81 16.05 -11.90 -2.67
N TYR A 82 15.00 -11.13 -2.34
CA TYR A 82 14.83 -10.58 -0.99
C TYR A 82 14.65 -11.69 0.05
N GLN A 83 13.85 -12.70 -0.28
CA GLN A 83 13.69 -13.86 0.59
C GLN A 83 15.04 -14.54 0.84
N ASP A 84 15.78 -14.89 -0.22
CA ASP A 84 17.05 -15.60 -0.11
C ASP A 84 18.10 -14.84 0.72
N GLU A 85 18.18 -13.50 0.57
CA GLU A 85 19.11 -12.68 1.35
C GLU A 85 18.69 -12.54 2.83
N LYS A 86 17.39 -12.56 3.12
CA LYS A 86 16.86 -12.19 4.46
C LYS A 86 16.29 -13.35 5.25
N LEU A 87 16.36 -14.58 4.75
CA LEU A 87 15.88 -15.72 5.51
C LEU A 87 16.83 -16.09 6.67
N PRO A 88 16.28 -16.37 7.87
CA PRO A 88 14.86 -16.31 8.23
C PRO A 88 14.36 -14.87 8.46
N ILE A 89 13.24 -14.50 7.83
CA ILE A 89 12.64 -13.18 8.01
C ILE A 89 11.97 -13.14 9.39
N SER A 90 12.44 -12.24 10.25
CA SER A 90 11.95 -12.11 11.64
C SER A 90 10.60 -11.38 11.75
N LYS A 91 10.29 -10.51 10.80
CA LYS A 91 9.05 -9.70 10.78
C LYS A 91 8.07 -10.19 9.71
N SER A 92 6.77 -10.06 9.97
CA SER A 92 5.77 -10.32 8.92
C SER A 92 5.85 -9.25 7.83
N LEU A 93 5.95 -9.69 6.59
CA LEU A 93 5.93 -8.89 5.38
C LEU A 93 4.76 -9.34 4.51
N ARG A 94 4.06 -8.35 3.97
CA ARG A 94 2.87 -8.56 3.13
C ARG A 94 2.77 -7.49 2.07
N GLY A 95 2.14 -7.83 0.97
CA GLY A 95 2.06 -6.91 -0.14
C GLY A 95 1.19 -7.39 -1.29
N ARG A 96 1.32 -6.69 -2.42
CA ARG A 96 0.66 -7.04 -3.67
C ARG A 96 1.58 -6.83 -4.85
N ILE A 97 1.38 -7.64 -5.89
CA ILE A 97 2.00 -7.47 -7.21
C ILE A 97 0.87 -7.27 -8.22
N GLY A 98 1.03 -6.33 -9.15
CA GLY A 98 0.11 -6.17 -10.26
C GLY A 98 0.04 -4.75 -10.82
N THR A 99 -1.05 -4.47 -11.51
CA THR A 99 -1.30 -3.16 -12.14
C THR A 99 -2.75 -2.77 -11.99
N ARG A 100 -3.00 -1.45 -11.92
CA ARG A 100 -4.36 -0.89 -11.96
C ARG A 100 -4.97 -0.91 -13.35
N ASP A 101 -4.15 -0.95 -14.39
CA ASP A 101 -4.57 -0.90 -15.80
C ASP A 101 -3.51 -1.59 -16.66
N ARG A 102 -3.92 -2.59 -17.45
CA ARG A 102 -3.03 -3.34 -18.35
C ARG A 102 -2.51 -2.52 -19.52
N GLU A 103 -3.13 -1.37 -19.81
CA GLU A 103 -2.68 -0.44 -20.85
C GLU A 103 -1.52 0.44 -20.38
N ILE A 104 -1.28 0.54 -19.05
CA ILE A 104 -0.18 1.32 -18.49
C ILE A 104 1.06 0.43 -18.36
N PRO A 105 2.22 0.86 -18.91
CA PRO A 105 3.47 0.13 -18.74
C PRO A 105 3.90 0.00 -17.28
N GLY A 106 4.48 -1.15 -16.96
CA GLY A 106 5.06 -1.44 -15.66
C GLY A 106 4.12 -2.17 -14.70
N ILE A 107 4.72 -3.03 -13.88
CA ILE A 107 4.07 -3.81 -12.83
C ILE A 107 4.57 -3.31 -11.48
N ALA A 108 3.64 -3.07 -10.56
CA ALA A 108 3.94 -2.60 -9.22
C ALA A 108 3.98 -3.76 -8.23
N MET A 109 5.09 -3.89 -7.50
CA MET A 109 5.19 -4.63 -6.26
C MET A 109 5.10 -3.65 -5.08
N ILE A 110 4.16 -3.89 -4.16
CA ILE A 110 3.82 -2.99 -3.06
C ILE A 110 3.89 -3.75 -1.76
N PHE A 111 4.79 -3.37 -0.86
CA PHE A 111 4.79 -3.84 0.53
C PHE A 111 3.99 -2.90 1.42
N HIS A 112 3.14 -3.45 2.30
CA HIS A 112 2.39 -2.67 3.28
C HIS A 112 3.07 -2.70 4.64
N ILE A 113 3.60 -1.56 5.07
CA ILE A 113 4.42 -1.44 6.27
C ILE A 113 3.79 -0.46 7.26
N HIS A 114 3.93 -0.75 8.55
CA HIS A 114 3.36 0.08 9.64
C HIS A 114 4.39 0.54 10.68
N ASP A 115 5.67 0.31 10.38
CA ASP A 115 6.81 0.60 11.22
C ASP A 115 7.86 1.33 10.37
N GLU A 116 8.39 2.45 10.85
CA GLU A 116 9.30 3.29 10.04
C GLU A 116 10.67 2.64 9.88
N GLU A 117 11.17 1.98 10.90
CA GLU A 117 12.44 1.26 10.85
C GLU A 117 12.36 0.11 9.83
N GLN A 118 11.31 -0.71 9.90
CA GLN A 118 11.07 -1.77 8.91
C GLN A 118 10.89 -1.21 7.49
N ARG A 119 10.26 -0.03 7.34
CA ARG A 119 10.07 0.62 6.04
C ARG A 119 11.42 1.00 5.43
N ASP A 120 12.29 1.61 6.22
CA ASP A 120 13.58 2.11 5.75
C ASP A 120 14.56 0.96 5.45
N GLU A 121 14.57 -0.07 6.30
CA GLU A 121 15.32 -1.31 6.07
C GLU A 121 14.89 -1.97 4.75
N LEU A 122 13.58 -2.22 4.59
CA LEU A 122 13.04 -2.84 3.38
C LEU A 122 13.32 -2.00 2.13
N PHE A 123 13.21 -0.67 2.22
CA PHE A 123 13.48 0.21 1.09
C PHE A 123 14.95 0.16 0.65
N ALA A 124 15.89 0.16 1.61
CA ALA A 124 17.31 0.03 1.33
C ALA A 124 17.65 -1.32 0.69
N ASP A 125 17.07 -2.40 1.22
CA ASP A 125 17.28 -3.75 0.72
C ASP A 125 16.76 -3.92 -0.71
N LEU A 126 15.53 -3.48 -0.98
CA LEU A 126 14.95 -3.57 -2.33
C LEU A 126 15.74 -2.77 -3.36
N LYS A 127 16.29 -1.61 -2.99
CA LYS A 127 17.18 -0.83 -3.85
C LYS A 127 18.45 -1.61 -4.21
N LYS A 128 19.14 -2.13 -3.20
CA LYS A 128 20.37 -2.90 -3.39
C LYS A 128 20.13 -4.13 -4.27
N LEU A 129 19.04 -4.86 -4.03
CA LEU A 129 18.71 -6.06 -4.78
C LEU A 129 18.31 -5.76 -6.22
N ALA A 130 17.50 -4.72 -6.45
CA ALA A 130 17.10 -4.35 -7.80
C ALA A 130 18.28 -3.89 -8.67
N GLU A 131 19.26 -3.20 -8.08
CA GLU A 131 20.51 -2.85 -8.77
C GLU A 131 21.29 -4.11 -9.21
N GLY A 132 21.33 -5.14 -8.36
CA GLY A 132 21.98 -6.42 -8.66
C GLY A 132 21.29 -7.24 -9.76
N LEU A 133 19.97 -7.11 -9.90
CA LEU A 133 19.17 -7.78 -10.92
C LEU A 133 19.18 -7.05 -12.29
N ASN A 134 19.89 -5.92 -12.39
CA ASN A 134 19.89 -5.05 -13.57
C ASN A 134 18.47 -4.64 -14.03
N ALA A 135 17.53 -4.62 -13.10
CA ALA A 135 16.17 -4.20 -13.36
C ALA A 135 16.12 -2.67 -13.39
N LYS A 136 15.40 -2.10 -14.38
CA LYS A 136 15.05 -0.68 -14.38
C LYS A 136 13.91 -0.43 -13.38
N ALA A 137 14.19 -0.65 -12.11
CA ALA A 137 13.23 -0.52 -11.05
C ALA A 137 13.09 0.94 -10.60
N ASN A 138 11.86 1.44 -10.58
CA ASN A 138 11.55 2.68 -9.86
C ASN A 138 11.05 2.34 -8.46
N ILE A 139 11.86 2.63 -7.43
CA ILE A 139 11.57 2.28 -6.04
C ILE A 139 11.35 3.54 -5.21
N PHE A 140 10.21 3.64 -4.55
CA PHE A 140 9.83 4.81 -3.77
C PHE A 140 8.91 4.46 -2.59
N ILE A 141 8.78 5.43 -1.67
CA ILE A 141 7.94 5.32 -0.47
C ILE A 141 6.70 6.20 -0.65
N GLU A 142 5.55 5.69 -0.25
CA GLU A 142 4.29 6.44 -0.16
C GLU A 142 3.53 6.15 1.13
N ARG A 143 2.50 6.97 1.39
CA ARG A 143 1.50 6.66 2.41
C ARG A 143 0.54 5.57 1.94
N GLY A 144 0.23 4.62 2.82
CA GLY A 144 -0.62 3.48 2.48
C GLY A 144 -2.01 3.87 1.99
N CYS A 145 -2.62 4.88 2.61
CA CYS A 145 -3.92 5.41 2.20
C CYS A 145 -3.81 6.70 1.34
N GLY A 146 -2.68 6.87 0.64
CA GLY A 146 -2.41 8.02 -0.25
C GLY A 146 -3.54 8.33 -1.24
N ASP A 147 -4.17 7.30 -1.81
CA ASP A 147 -5.25 7.47 -2.79
C ASP A 147 -6.53 8.11 -2.25
N LEU A 148 -6.73 8.10 -0.92
CA LEU A 148 -7.90 8.70 -0.28
C LEU A 148 -7.52 10.04 0.34
N TYR A 149 -6.52 10.02 1.22
CA TYR A 149 -6.11 11.21 1.96
C TYR A 149 -5.35 12.20 1.07
N GLY A 150 -4.58 11.74 0.08
CA GLY A 150 -3.87 12.63 -0.85
C GLY A 150 -4.80 13.39 -1.78
N ALA A 151 -5.93 12.79 -2.15
CA ALA A 151 -6.96 13.48 -2.93
C ALA A 151 -7.57 14.67 -2.15
N LEU A 152 -7.63 14.59 -0.81
CA LEU A 152 -8.18 15.62 0.06
C LEU A 152 -7.11 16.62 0.54
N CYS A 153 -5.97 16.13 1.01
CA CYS A 153 -4.94 16.86 1.73
C CYS A 153 -3.73 17.27 0.87
N GLY A 154 -3.61 16.72 -0.35
CA GLY A 154 -2.46 16.91 -1.24
C GLY A 154 -1.23 16.13 -0.80
N ASP A 155 -0.03 16.67 -1.11
CA ASP A 155 1.27 16.01 -0.87
C ASP A 155 1.44 15.50 0.56
N TRP A 156 1.65 14.19 0.68
CA TRP A 156 1.74 13.48 1.95
C TRP A 156 2.94 13.86 2.79
N ARG A 157 4.01 14.39 2.16
CA ARG A 157 5.20 14.87 2.87
C ARG A 157 4.92 16.07 3.77
N LYS A 158 3.76 16.74 3.56
CA LYS A 158 3.31 17.91 4.32
C LYS A 158 2.20 17.57 5.31
N TRP A 159 1.79 16.30 5.40
CA TRP A 159 0.76 15.90 6.34
C TRP A 159 1.27 15.98 7.77
N GLN A 160 0.38 16.42 8.65
CA GLN A 160 0.56 16.47 10.10
C GLN A 160 -0.68 15.82 10.75
N GLU A 161 -0.64 15.65 12.07
CA GLU A 161 -1.76 15.05 12.82
C GLU A 161 -3.08 15.77 12.50
N LYS A 162 -3.05 17.09 12.37
CA LYS A 162 -4.13 17.89 11.80
C LYS A 162 -3.70 18.43 10.44
N THR A 163 -4.37 18.00 9.39
CA THR A 163 -4.02 18.40 8.02
C THR A 163 -5.19 19.11 7.33
N PRO A 164 -4.99 20.31 6.78
CA PRO A 164 -6.02 21.02 6.03
C PRO A 164 -6.49 20.25 4.79
N ILE A 165 -7.79 20.25 4.54
CA ILE A 165 -8.34 19.79 3.27
C ILE A 165 -8.09 20.87 2.22
N LYS A 166 -7.34 20.51 1.19
CA LYS A 166 -7.01 21.40 0.06
C LYS A 166 -8.03 21.32 -1.06
N ASN A 167 -8.73 20.19 -1.16
CA ASN A 167 -9.75 19.98 -2.18
C ASN A 167 -11.08 19.60 -1.54
N THR A 168 -11.87 20.60 -1.15
CA THR A 168 -13.19 20.38 -0.56
C THR A 168 -14.20 19.86 -1.59
N SER A 169 -14.00 20.15 -2.88
CA SER A 169 -14.91 19.75 -3.95
C SER A 169 -15.00 18.23 -4.14
N ILE A 170 -13.94 17.49 -3.77
CA ILE A 170 -13.89 16.03 -3.90
C ILE A 170 -14.42 15.28 -2.67
N ILE A 171 -14.78 15.99 -1.58
CA ILE A 171 -15.31 15.37 -0.35
C ILE A 171 -16.49 14.43 -0.64
N PRO A 172 -17.52 14.80 -1.42
CA PRO A 172 -18.65 13.90 -1.69
C PRO A 172 -18.21 12.60 -2.37
N PHE A 173 -17.28 12.69 -3.31
CA PHE A 173 -16.75 11.53 -4.04
C PHE A 173 -15.94 10.61 -3.12
N ILE A 174 -15.03 11.17 -2.32
CA ILE A 174 -14.22 10.36 -1.39
C ILE A 174 -15.10 9.75 -0.31
N LYS A 175 -16.09 10.48 0.21
CA LYS A 175 -17.05 9.95 1.19
C LYS A 175 -17.81 8.73 0.64
N GLU A 176 -18.31 8.81 -0.58
CA GLU A 176 -19.01 7.67 -1.22
C GLU A 176 -18.05 6.50 -1.47
N LYS A 177 -16.83 6.77 -1.95
CA LYS A 177 -15.80 5.74 -2.14
C LYS A 177 -15.47 5.01 -0.85
N VAL A 178 -15.31 5.73 0.27
CA VAL A 178 -15.06 5.14 1.58
C VAL A 178 -16.26 4.32 2.05
N ALA A 179 -17.49 4.81 1.84
CA ALA A 179 -18.70 4.08 2.20
C ALA A 179 -18.82 2.73 1.46
N LYS A 180 -18.52 2.70 0.16
CA LYS A 180 -18.47 1.46 -0.64
C LYS A 180 -17.43 0.48 -0.11
N LEU A 181 -16.22 0.96 0.19
CA LEU A 181 -15.15 0.13 0.76
C LEU A 181 -15.57 -0.51 2.10
N LEU A 182 -16.23 0.25 2.97
CA LEU A 182 -16.74 -0.24 4.26
C LEU A 182 -17.85 -1.30 4.08
N ARG A 183 -18.66 -1.20 3.02
CA ARG A 183 -19.67 -2.21 2.66
C ARG A 183 -19.10 -3.40 1.88
N GLY A 184 -17.83 -3.35 1.47
CA GLY A 184 -17.20 -4.38 0.65
C GLY A 184 -17.64 -4.36 -0.82
N GLU A 185 -18.12 -3.22 -1.32
CA GLU A 185 -18.50 -2.99 -2.71
C GLU A 185 -17.25 -2.52 -3.50
N TYR A 186 -16.69 -3.39 -4.36
CA TYR A 186 -15.46 -3.14 -5.14
C TYR A 186 -15.72 -3.08 -6.64
#